data_AF-A0A1H3BCE0-F1
#
_entry.id   AF-A0A1H3BCE0-F1
#
_cell.length_a   1.000
_cell.length_b   1.000
_cell.length_c   1.000
_cell.angle_alpha   90.00
_cell.angle_beta   90.00
_cell.angle_gamma   90.00
#
_symmetry.space_group_name_H-M   'P 1'
#
loop_
_entity.id
_entity.type
_entity.pdbx_description
1 polymer ?
#
loop_
_entity_poly.entity_id
_entity_poly.type
_entity_poly.pdbx_seq_one_letter_code
_entity_poly.pdbx_strand_id
1 'polypeptide(L)' 'MLNYTLSTDQLIELRKAHRQTQNKREADRIKAVVLLATGWTAEQVA' A
#
# COMPACT_ATOMS: atom_id res chain seq x y z
N MET A 1 11.67 2.34 12.69
CA MET A 1 11.07 1.72 11.48
C MET A 1 9.59 1.50 11.76
N LEU A 2 8.71 2.00 10.89
CA LEU A 2 7.29 1.63 10.93
C LEU A 2 7.20 0.18 10.46
N ASN A 3 6.65 -0.70 11.29
CA ASN A 3 6.46 -2.10 10.93
C ASN A 3 5.17 -2.22 10.12
N TYR A 4 5.29 -2.35 8.79
CA TYR A 4 4.16 -2.51 7.86
C TYR A 4 3.70 -3.97 7.76
N THR A 5 3.67 -4.69 8.88
CA THR A 5 3.24 -6.09 8.90
C THR A 5 1.72 -6.13 8.76
N LEU A 6 1.26 -6.38 7.53
CA LEU A 6 -0.16 -6.53 7.22
C LEU A 6 -0.49 -8.00 6.98
N SER A 7 -1.66 -8.43 7.45
CA SER A 7 -2.18 -9.74 7.08
C SER A 7 -2.53 -9.79 5.59
N THR A 8 -2.62 -11.01 5.05
CA THR A 8 -3.03 -11.21 3.66
C THR A 8 -4.39 -10.56 3.37
N ASP A 9 -5.34 -10.64 4.29
CA ASP A 9 -6.67 -10.03 4.14
C ASP A 9 -6.60 -8.50 4.05
N GLN A 10 -5.77 -7.87 4.89
CA GLN A 10 -5.56 -6.42 4.85
C GLN A 10 -4.92 -5.99 3.52
N LEU A 11 -3.99 -6.77 2.98
CA LEU A 11 -3.40 -6.52 1.65
C LEU A 11 -4.44 -6.66 0.53
N ILE A 12 -5.35 -7.63 0.62
CA ILE A 12 -6.44 -7.81 -0.34
C ILE A 12 -7.36 -6.59 -0.33
N GLU A 13 -7.77 -6.14 0.85
CA GLU A 13 -8.64 -4.96 0.99
C GLU A 13 -7.94 -3.68 0.50
N LEU A 14 -6.66 -3.47 0.80
CA LEU A 14 -5.90 -2.33 0.28
C LEU A 14 -5.79 -2.37 -1.25
N ARG A 15 -5.54 -3.54 -1.86
CA ARG A 15 -5.51 -3.69 -3.32
C ARG A 15 -6.88 -3.43 -3.96
N LYS A 16 -7.95 -3.80 -3.28
CA LYS A 16 -9.33 -3.52 -3.72
C LYS A 16 -9.64 -2.03 -3.62
N ALA A 17 -9.31 -1.39 -2.50
CA ALA A 17 -9.45 0.05 -2.30
C ALA A 17 -8.67 0.83 -3.37
N HIS A 18 -7.40 0.48 -3.61
CA HIS A 18 -6.56 1.08 -4.66
C HIS A 18 -7.23 1.06 -6.04
N ARG A 19 -7.87 -0.06 -6.42
CA ARG A 19 -8.57 -0.20 -7.71
C ARG A 19 -9.87 0.60 -7.79
N GLN A 20 -10.49 0.90 -6.65
CA GLN A 20 -11.75 1.65 -6.58
C GLN A 20 -11.54 3.16 -6.43
N THR A 21 -10.38 3.58 -5.94
CA THR A 21 -10.04 4.99 -5.75
C THR A 21 -9.84 5.70 -7.08
N GLN A 22 -10.67 6.71 -7.36
CA GLN A 22 -10.55 7.57 -8.54
C GLN A 22 -9.51 8.69 -8.34
N ASN A 23 -9.24 9.06 -7.09
CA ASN A 23 -8.25 10.09 -6.76
C ASN A 23 -6.84 9.51 -6.84
N LYS A 24 -6.06 9.97 -7.84
CA LYS A 24 -4.68 9.53 -8.07
C LYS A 24 -3.78 9.63 -6.84
N ARG A 25 -3.86 10.74 -6.08
CA ARG A 25 -3.03 10.94 -4.89
C ARG A 25 -3.35 9.98 -3.75
N GLU A 26 -4.59 9.50 -3.71
CA GLU A 26 -5.04 8.56 -2.68
C GLU A 26 -4.75 7.12 -3.10
N ALA A 27 -4.90 6.80 -4.39
CA ALA A 27 -4.41 5.56 -4.97
C ALA A 27 -2.90 5.39 -4.72
N ASP A 28 -2.09 6.42 -4.98
CA ASP A 28 -0.64 6.34 -4.76
C ASP A 28 -0.28 6.10 -3.28
N ARG A 29 -1.02 6.71 -2.34
CA ARG A 29 -0.84 6.44 -0.91
C ARG A 29 -1.16 4.99 -0.55
N ILE A 30 -2.26 4.45 -1.07
CA ILE A 30 -2.62 3.05 -0.83
C ILE A 30 -1.57 2.11 -1.44
N LYS A 31 -1.11 2.41 -2.66
CA LYS A 31 -0.05 1.66 -3.34
C LYS A 31 1.25 1.67 -2.53
N ALA A 32 1.65 2.81 -2.00
CA ALA A 32 2.82 2.94 -1.14
C ALA A 32 2.74 2.02 0.09
N VAL A 33 1.60 2.02 0.78
CA VAL A 33 1.38 1.13 1.94
C VAL A 33 1.47 -0.35 1.54
N VAL A 34 0.88 -0.74 0.41
CA VAL A 34 0.97 -2.11 -0.09
C VAL A 34 2.42 -2.50 -0.40
N LEU A 35 3.18 -1.63 -1.06
CA LEU A 35 4.58 -1.90 -1.41
C LEU A 35 5.45 -2.07 -0.15
N LEU A 36 5.35 -1.14 0.80
CA LEU A 36 6.07 -1.20 2.06
C LEU A 36 5.74 -2.48 2.85
N ALA A 37 4.46 -2.87 2.88
CA ALA A 37 4.03 -4.10 3.54
C ALA A 37 4.51 -5.38 2.84
N THR A 38 4.84 -5.31 1.55
CA THR A 38 5.42 -6.43 0.78
C THR A 38 6.96 -6.47 0.80
N GLY A 39 7.59 -5.64 1.63
CA GLY A 39 9.05 -5.65 1.84
C GLY A 39 9.83 -4.61 1.04
N TRP A 40 9.15 -3.67 0.38
CA TRP A 40 9.82 -2.53 -0.24
C TRP A 40 10.30 -1.55 0.84
N THR A 41 11.43 -0.92 0.58
CA THR A 41 11.97 0.15 1.41
C THR A 41 11.34 1.49 1.07
N ALA A 42 11.39 2.45 2.00
CA ALA A 42 10.86 3.79 1.75
C ALA A 42 11.58 4.48 0.58
N GLU A 43 12.88 4.25 0.40
CA GLU A 43 13.63 4.81 -0.73
C GLU A 43 13.18 4.26 -2.10
N GLN A 44 12.66 3.03 -2.15
CA GLN A 44 12.17 2.43 -3.40
C GLN A 44 10.74 2.86 -3.77
N VAL A 45 10.01 3.44 -2.82
CA VAL A 45 8.62 3.88 -3.00
C VAL A 45 8.55 5.39 -3.32
N ALA A 46 9.56 6.17 -2.92
CA ALA A 46 9.69 7.62 -3.18
C ALA A 46 10.09 7.92 -4.63
#